data_AF-A0A2V8VGP5-F1
#
_entry.id   AF-A0A2V8VGP5-F1
#
_cell.length_a   1.000
_cell.length_b   1.000
_cell.length_c   1.000
_cell.angle_alpha   90.00
_cell.angle_beta   90.00
_cell.angle_gamma   90.00
#
_symmetry.space_group_name_H-M   'P 1'
#
loop_
_entity.id
_entity.type
_entity.pdbx_description
1 polymer ?
#
loop_
_entity_poly.entity_id
_entity_poly.type
_entity_poly.pdbx_seq_one_letter_code
_entity_poly.pdbx_strand_id
1 'polypeptide(L)'
;MVDYYRPIFWITPLKAAGEKGYSLSVGFLFQEEGAPLPAAILAGQRRRAEPRYTTILFIPLSAPPHKLETDWATSCAEVILRRCPACESDSIIGHGRRRKQAHDEHHDWIGIRRGRCPGCGKTFTFLPCFSFPYTQYSLLTRCQALRRRFVEHCSWEEATSTLKDPNRVPDSSTLRRWSSGLDRSQPALSFLRQTLARMTPWRARGDPADHQAGPLSWLSPVLQILWPLRI
;
A
#
# COMPACT_ATOMS: atom_id res chain seq x y z
N MET A 1 -9.94 23.41 -17.35
CA MET A 1 -10.59 23.64 -16.04
C MET A 1 -10.28 22.43 -15.18
N VAL A 2 -9.76 22.66 -13.98
CA VAL A 2 -9.23 21.61 -13.08
C VAL A 2 -10.32 21.29 -12.07
N ASP A 3 -10.95 20.12 -12.19
CA ASP A 3 -11.94 19.67 -11.22
C ASP A 3 -11.26 19.15 -9.95
N TYR A 4 -11.52 19.86 -8.87
CA TYR A 4 -11.02 19.59 -7.53
C TYR A 4 -11.93 18.54 -6.87
N TYR A 5 -11.58 17.26 -6.94
CA TYR A 5 -12.31 16.23 -6.19
C TYR A 5 -11.94 16.30 -4.71
N ARG A 6 -12.86 16.86 -3.91
CA ARG A 6 -12.79 16.93 -2.44
C ARG A 6 -13.45 15.68 -1.86
N PRO A 7 -12.73 14.74 -1.22
CA PRO A 7 -13.37 13.63 -0.52
C PRO A 7 -14.06 14.15 0.75
N ILE A 8 -15.38 14.01 0.81
CA ILE A 8 -16.16 14.28 2.01
C ILE A 8 -16.10 13.02 2.89
N PHE A 9 -15.43 13.12 4.04
CA PHE A 9 -15.42 12.08 5.07
C PHE A 9 -16.64 12.28 5.98
N TRP A 10 -17.63 11.41 5.87
CA TRP A 10 -18.66 11.26 6.90
C TRP A 10 -18.30 10.06 7.78
N ILE A 11 -17.93 10.33 9.03
CA ILE A 11 -17.77 9.32 10.07
C ILE A 11 -19.11 9.29 10.81
N THR A 12 -19.93 8.26 10.59
CA THR A 12 -21.10 8.01 11.43
C THR A 12 -20.69 7.05 12.54
N PRO A 13 -20.62 7.48 13.82
CA PRO A 13 -20.32 6.56 14.91
C PRO A 13 -21.57 5.76 15.24
N LEU A 14 -21.59 4.47 14.87
CA LEU A 14 -22.53 3.52 15.45
C LEU A 14 -21.89 2.94 16.72
N LYS A 15 -22.37 3.38 17.88
CA LYS A 15 -22.08 2.73 19.16
C LYS A 15 -22.93 1.47 19.29
N ALA A 16 -22.29 0.33 19.55
CA ALA A 16 -22.87 -0.77 20.31
C ALA A 16 -21.74 -1.54 21.04
N ALA A 17 -22.06 -2.03 22.23
CA ALA A 17 -21.14 -2.45 23.27
C ALA A 17 -20.53 -3.85 23.07
N GLY A 18 -19.32 -4.05 23.60
CA GLY A 18 -18.74 -5.38 23.88
C GLY A 18 -17.60 -5.81 22.95
N GLU A 19 -16.37 -5.62 23.43
CA GLU A 19 -15.13 -6.36 23.09
C GLU A 19 -14.49 -6.27 21.68
N LYS A 20 -13.41 -5.47 21.66
CA LYS A 20 -12.08 -5.61 21.03
C LYS A 20 -11.95 -6.41 19.72
N GLY A 21 -12.01 -5.67 18.61
CA GLY A 21 -11.36 -6.01 17.34
C GLY A 21 -11.75 -5.02 16.25
N TYR A 22 -10.94 -3.98 15.99
CA TYR A 22 -11.21 -3.05 14.90
C TYR A 22 -10.75 -3.66 13.57
N SER A 23 -11.69 -4.17 12.78
CA SER A 23 -11.48 -4.42 11.36
C SER A 23 -11.97 -3.20 10.59
N LEU A 24 -11.05 -2.37 10.10
CA LEU A 24 -11.37 -1.26 9.19
C LEU A 24 -11.67 -1.82 7.80
N SER A 25 -12.94 -2.10 7.53
CA SER A 25 -13.45 -2.37 6.18
C SER A 25 -13.73 -1.04 5.47
N VAL A 26 -12.78 -0.55 4.67
CA VAL A 26 -13.02 0.62 3.80
C VAL A 26 -13.62 0.10 2.49
N GLY A 27 -14.94 0.22 2.35
CA GLY A 27 -15.63 0.01 1.08
C GLY A 27 -15.62 1.27 0.22
N PHE A 28 -15.28 1.16 -1.06
CA PHE A 28 -15.47 2.23 -2.04
C PHE A 28 -16.74 1.94 -2.85
N LEU A 29 -17.73 2.82 -2.79
CA LEU A 29 -18.86 2.81 -3.70
C LEU A 29 -18.43 3.56 -4.97
N PHE A 30 -18.38 2.89 -6.12
CA PHE A 30 -18.25 3.57 -7.41
C PHE A 30 -19.65 3.69 -8.00
N GLN A 31 -20.17 4.91 -8.10
CA GLN A 31 -21.34 5.22 -8.91
C GLN A 31 -20.83 5.71 -10.26
N GLU A 32 -21.01 4.90 -11.31
CA GLU A 32 -20.82 5.39 -12.68
C GLU A 32 -22.01 6.28 -13.04
N GLU A 33 -21.77 7.57 -13.25
CA GLU A 33 -22.74 8.48 -13.85
C GLU A 33 -22.84 8.18 -15.35
N GLY A 34 -23.77 7.28 -15.70
CA GLY A 34 -24.27 7.14 -17.06
C GLY A 34 -25.39 8.14 -17.32
N ALA A 35 -25.40 8.77 -18.50
CA ALA A 35 -26.41 9.73 -18.95
C ALA A 35 -27.85 9.19 -18.79
N PRO A 36 -28.85 10.06 -18.51
CA PRO A 36 -30.22 9.62 -18.30
C PRO A 36 -30.88 9.24 -19.63
N LEU A 37 -31.21 7.95 -19.79
CA LEU A 37 -32.18 7.51 -20.79
C LEU A 37 -33.61 7.60 -20.23
N PRO A 38 -34.64 7.89 -21.05
CA PRO A 38 -35.99 8.17 -20.57
C PRO A 38 -36.64 7.00 -19.83
N ALA A 39 -37.36 7.34 -18.76
CA ALA A 39 -38.01 6.47 -17.81
C ALA A 39 -39.26 5.77 -18.37
N ALA A 40 -39.11 4.65 -19.08
CA ALA A 40 -40.26 3.85 -19.48
C ALA A 40 -39.99 2.36 -19.79
N ILE A 41 -39.11 1.66 -19.05
CA ILE A 41 -39.11 0.18 -19.06
C ILE A 41 -38.76 -0.34 -17.65
N LEU A 42 -39.62 -0.05 -16.67
CA LEU A 42 -39.56 -0.64 -15.32
C LEU A 42 -40.55 -1.80 -15.21
N ALA A 43 -40.23 -2.91 -15.86
CA ALA A 43 -40.86 -4.21 -15.59
C ALA A 43 -39.84 -5.33 -15.81
N GLY A 44 -38.78 -5.31 -15.02
CA GLY A 44 -37.83 -6.41 -14.96
C GLY A 44 -37.33 -6.52 -13.54
N GLN A 45 -37.72 -7.59 -12.84
CA GLN A 45 -37.26 -7.95 -11.51
C GLN A 45 -35.72 -7.98 -11.49
N ARG A 46 -35.09 -6.86 -11.14
CA ARG A 46 -33.70 -6.87 -10.69
C ARG A 46 -33.71 -7.53 -9.33
N ARG A 47 -33.45 -8.85 -9.29
CA ARG A 47 -32.93 -9.47 -8.07
C ARG A 47 -31.78 -8.59 -7.63
N ARG A 48 -31.94 -7.93 -6.49
CA ARG A 48 -30.92 -7.11 -5.87
C ARG A 48 -29.73 -8.03 -5.61
N ALA A 49 -28.76 -8.03 -6.52
CA ALA A 49 -27.52 -8.77 -6.34
C ALA A 49 -26.90 -8.18 -5.07
N GLU A 50 -26.81 -8.99 -4.01
CA GLU A 50 -26.10 -8.57 -2.81
C GLU A 50 -24.69 -8.16 -3.22
N PRO A 51 -24.21 -6.98 -2.78
CA PRO A 51 -22.86 -6.55 -3.07
C PRO A 51 -21.91 -7.53 -2.39
N ARG A 52 -21.32 -8.45 -3.18
CA ARG A 52 -20.20 -9.27 -2.75
C ARG A 52 -19.05 -8.31 -2.47
N TYR A 53 -18.89 -7.90 -1.21
CA TYR A 53 -17.76 -7.09 -0.75
C TYR A 53 -16.49 -7.82 -1.17
N THR A 54 -15.86 -7.32 -2.22
CA THR A 54 -14.69 -7.93 -2.80
C THR A 54 -13.52 -7.49 -1.95
N THR A 55 -13.15 -8.28 -0.94
CA THR A 55 -11.96 -7.98 -0.11
C THR A 55 -10.74 -7.90 -1.03
N ILE A 56 -10.15 -6.71 -1.15
CA ILE A 56 -8.89 -6.52 -1.88
C ILE A 56 -7.76 -7.05 -0.99
N LEU A 57 -7.09 -8.09 -1.45
CA LEU A 57 -5.91 -8.62 -0.79
C LEU A 57 -4.65 -8.02 -1.43
N PHE A 58 -3.74 -7.51 -0.60
CA PHE A 58 -2.45 -7.01 -1.05
C PHE A 58 -1.42 -8.11 -0.95
N ILE A 59 -0.73 -8.38 -2.05
CA ILE A 59 0.36 -9.35 -2.07
C ILE A 59 1.66 -8.57 -2.29
N PRO A 60 2.60 -8.59 -1.32
CA PRO A 60 3.90 -7.97 -1.48
C PRO A 60 4.72 -8.73 -2.52
N LEU A 61 5.29 -8.00 -3.48
CA LEU A 61 6.26 -8.51 -4.44
C LEU A 61 7.68 -8.14 -4.01
N SER A 62 8.57 -9.12 -4.04
CA SER A 62 10.00 -8.92 -3.93
C SER A 62 10.49 -8.11 -5.14
N ALA A 63 11.33 -7.12 -4.87
CA ALA A 63 12.01 -6.40 -5.93
C ALA A 63 13.31 -7.13 -6.32
N PRO A 64 13.71 -7.10 -7.60
CA PRO A 64 14.98 -7.70 -8.01
C PRO A 64 16.16 -7.04 -7.27
N PRO A 65 17.22 -7.79 -6.93
CA PRO A 65 18.29 -7.30 -6.05
C PRO A 65 19.13 -6.17 -6.66
N HIS A 66 19.06 -5.94 -7.98
CA HIS A 66 19.79 -4.88 -8.66
C HIS A 66 18.97 -3.59 -8.73
N LYS A 67 19.61 -2.45 -8.46
CA LYS A 67 19.03 -1.09 -8.54
C LYS A 67 17.71 -0.92 -7.77
N LEU A 68 17.65 -1.47 -6.56
CA LEU A 68 16.47 -1.39 -5.69
C LEU A 68 16.01 0.04 -5.38
N GLU A 69 16.87 1.06 -5.52
CA GLU A 69 16.47 2.46 -5.28
C GLU A 69 15.58 2.99 -6.43
N THR A 70 15.88 2.62 -7.67
CA THR A 70 15.17 3.12 -8.87
C THR A 70 14.15 2.13 -9.42
N ASP A 71 14.37 0.83 -9.26
CA ASP A 71 13.64 -0.20 -10.02
C ASP A 71 12.73 -1.06 -9.15
N TRP A 72 12.56 -0.70 -7.87
CA TRP A 72 11.78 -1.49 -6.91
C TRP A 72 10.30 -1.67 -7.31
N ALA A 73 9.78 -0.81 -8.18
CA ALA A 73 8.40 -0.84 -8.64
C ALA A 73 8.20 -1.52 -10.00
N THR A 74 9.26 -1.75 -10.77
CA THR A 74 9.17 -2.12 -12.20
C THR A 74 8.42 -3.44 -12.41
N SER A 75 8.76 -4.46 -11.61
CA SER A 75 8.13 -5.79 -11.70
C SER A 75 6.62 -5.76 -11.37
N CYS A 76 6.16 -4.81 -10.56
CA CYS A 76 4.77 -4.76 -10.09
C CYS A 76 3.77 -4.35 -11.17
N ALA A 77 4.25 -3.75 -12.27
CA ALA A 77 3.43 -3.39 -13.43
C ALA A 77 3.21 -4.58 -14.39
N GLU A 78 3.99 -5.65 -14.24
CA GLU A 78 4.05 -6.76 -15.20
C GLU A 78 3.61 -8.08 -14.58
N VAL A 79 4.08 -8.37 -13.37
CA VAL A 79 3.88 -9.66 -12.71
C VAL A 79 2.45 -9.84 -12.22
N ILE A 80 1.90 -11.03 -12.47
CA ILE A 80 0.67 -11.55 -11.85
C ILE A 80 1.00 -12.92 -11.27
N LEU A 81 0.82 -13.07 -9.95
CA LEU A 81 0.87 -14.39 -9.33
C LEU A 81 -0.39 -15.16 -9.71
N ARG A 82 -0.23 -16.43 -10.12
CA ARG A 82 -1.33 -17.28 -10.58
C ARG A 82 -2.00 -18.05 -9.46
N ARG A 83 -1.24 -18.51 -8.47
CA ARG A 83 -1.77 -19.25 -7.33
C ARG A 83 -2.59 -18.35 -6.42
N CYS A 84 -3.85 -18.70 -6.20
CA CYS A 84 -4.73 -17.96 -5.30
C CYS A 84 -4.41 -18.29 -3.84
N PRO A 85 -4.01 -17.34 -3.00
CA PRO A 85 -3.70 -17.61 -1.60
C PRO A 85 -4.95 -17.88 -0.72
N ALA A 86 -6.16 -17.79 -1.29
CA ALA A 86 -7.40 -18.03 -0.56
C ALA A 86 -8.04 -19.38 -0.87
N CYS A 87 -7.84 -19.92 -2.07
CA CYS A 87 -8.36 -21.25 -2.48
C CYS A 87 -7.27 -22.17 -3.02
N GLU A 88 -6.01 -21.73 -2.96
CA GLU A 88 -4.77 -22.46 -3.28
C GLU A 88 -4.64 -22.97 -4.72
N SER A 89 -5.60 -22.62 -5.59
CA SER A 89 -5.59 -23.02 -7.00
C SER A 89 -4.94 -21.97 -7.91
N ASP A 90 -4.28 -22.41 -8.97
CA ASP A 90 -3.67 -21.58 -10.03
C ASP A 90 -4.73 -20.94 -10.93
N SER A 91 -5.43 -19.95 -10.38
CA SER A 91 -6.68 -19.44 -10.91
C SER A 91 -6.70 -17.92 -11.06
N ILE A 92 -5.72 -17.20 -10.52
CA ILE A 92 -5.70 -15.74 -10.62
C ILE A 92 -5.47 -15.34 -12.09
N ILE A 93 -6.40 -14.54 -12.60
CA ILE A 93 -6.34 -13.88 -13.90
C ILE A 93 -6.10 -12.39 -13.74
N GLY A 94 -5.60 -11.75 -14.80
CA GLY A 94 -5.40 -10.30 -14.83
C GLY A 94 -6.72 -9.55 -14.71
N HIS A 95 -6.77 -8.55 -13.83
CA HIS A 95 -7.93 -7.73 -13.52
C HIS A 95 -7.60 -6.23 -13.58
N GLY A 96 -6.91 -5.84 -14.64
CA GLY A 96 -6.54 -4.46 -14.95
C GLY A 96 -5.21 -3.99 -14.36
N ARG A 97 -4.99 -2.68 -14.46
CA ARG A 97 -3.84 -1.94 -13.93
C ARG A 97 -4.34 -0.73 -13.16
N ARG A 98 -3.58 -0.27 -12.18
CA ARG A 98 -3.83 0.97 -11.46
C ARG A 98 -2.53 1.76 -11.32
N ARG A 99 -2.65 3.09 -11.22
CA ARG A 99 -1.56 3.96 -10.77
C ARG A 99 -1.67 4.17 -9.26
N LYS A 100 -0.55 4.10 -8.55
CA LYS A 100 -0.47 4.35 -7.11
C LYS A 100 0.61 5.39 -6.83
N GLN A 101 0.31 6.34 -5.93
CA GLN A 101 1.30 7.31 -5.45
C GLN A 101 2.39 6.60 -4.66
N ALA A 102 3.63 7.00 -4.93
CA ALA A 102 4.83 6.37 -4.40
C ALA A 102 5.97 7.37 -4.30
N HIS A 103 5.68 8.56 -3.79
CA HIS A 103 6.61 9.69 -3.72
C HIS A 103 7.93 9.31 -3.06
N ASP A 104 9.00 9.35 -3.85
CA ASP A 104 10.40 9.28 -3.47
C ASP A 104 11.28 10.03 -4.47
N GLU A 105 12.60 9.86 -4.36
CA GLU A 105 13.59 10.52 -5.21
C GLU A 105 13.41 10.18 -6.71
N HIS A 106 12.83 9.02 -7.04
CA HIS A 106 12.75 8.51 -8.41
C HIS A 106 11.30 8.37 -8.91
N HIS A 107 10.32 8.32 -8.02
CA HIS A 107 8.93 8.00 -8.33
C HIS A 107 7.96 9.03 -7.77
N ASP A 108 7.03 9.47 -8.61
CA ASP A 108 5.79 10.13 -8.16
C ASP A 108 4.64 9.12 -8.09
N TRP A 109 4.63 8.19 -9.05
CA TRP A 109 3.64 7.16 -9.23
C TRP A 109 4.29 5.87 -9.69
N ILE A 110 3.68 4.75 -9.30
CA ILE A 110 4.03 3.41 -9.78
C ILE A 110 2.83 2.75 -10.46
N GLY A 111 3.10 1.91 -11.44
CA GLY A 111 2.11 1.01 -12.03
C GLY A 111 1.96 -0.25 -11.17
N ILE A 112 0.72 -0.66 -10.90
CA ILE A 112 0.43 -1.87 -10.14
C ILE A 112 -0.58 -2.75 -10.87
N ARG A 113 -0.32 -4.05 -10.90
CA ARG A 113 -1.25 -5.05 -11.44
C ARG A 113 -2.31 -5.42 -10.42
N ARG A 114 -3.48 -5.78 -10.97
CA ARG A 114 -4.57 -6.37 -10.21
C ARG A 114 -4.87 -7.76 -10.72
N GLY A 115 -5.21 -8.66 -9.81
CA GLY A 115 -5.62 -10.02 -10.11
C GLY A 115 -7.05 -10.27 -9.63
N ARG A 116 -7.74 -11.25 -10.22
CA ARG A 116 -9.00 -11.78 -9.70
C ARG A 116 -8.97 -13.30 -9.78
N CYS A 117 -9.39 -13.97 -8.72
CA CYS A 117 -9.63 -15.41 -8.76
C CYS A 117 -11.11 -15.64 -9.14
N PRO A 118 -11.42 -16.35 -10.23
CA PRO A 118 -12.80 -16.69 -10.60
C PRO A 118 -13.40 -17.72 -9.64
N GLY A 119 -12.59 -18.61 -9.04
CA GLY A 119 -13.05 -19.63 -8.11
C GLY A 119 -13.60 -19.06 -6.81
N CYS A 120 -12.81 -18.26 -6.09
CA CYS A 120 -13.23 -17.68 -4.81
C CYS A 120 -13.75 -16.23 -4.92
N GLY A 121 -13.69 -15.62 -6.11
CA GLY A 121 -14.16 -14.25 -6.36
C GLY A 121 -13.28 -13.13 -5.80
N LYS A 122 -12.20 -13.44 -5.06
CA LYS A 122 -11.34 -12.41 -4.45
C LYS A 122 -10.53 -11.63 -5.50
N THR A 123 -10.28 -10.37 -5.18
CA THR A 123 -9.45 -9.47 -5.98
C THR A 123 -8.14 -9.20 -5.26
N PHE A 124 -7.07 -9.11 -6.02
CA PHE A 124 -5.72 -8.95 -5.54
C PHE A 124 -5.11 -7.68 -6.11
N THR A 125 -4.28 -7.02 -5.33
CA THR A 125 -3.42 -5.94 -5.78
C THR A 125 -1.98 -6.34 -5.46
N PHE A 126 -1.14 -6.41 -6.50
CA PHE A 126 0.26 -6.76 -6.35
C PHE A 126 1.04 -5.47 -6.08
N LEU A 127 1.57 -5.34 -4.86
CA LEU A 127 2.30 -4.16 -4.42
C LEU A 127 3.75 -4.52 -4.14
N PRO A 128 4.72 -3.65 -4.45
CA PRO A 128 6.09 -3.85 -4.02
C PRO A 128 6.21 -3.65 -2.49
N CYS A 129 7.18 -4.33 -1.88
CA CYS A 129 7.48 -4.20 -0.44
C CYS A 129 7.77 -2.75 0.00
N PHE A 130 8.24 -1.89 -0.91
CA PHE A 130 8.55 -0.48 -0.64
C PHE A 130 7.35 0.46 -0.77
N SER A 131 6.15 -0.01 -1.13
CA SER A 131 4.95 0.84 -1.24
C SER A 131 3.77 0.23 -0.51
N PHE A 132 3.58 0.62 0.75
CA PHE A 132 2.50 0.10 1.57
C PHE A 132 1.11 0.44 0.99
N PRO A 133 0.09 -0.40 1.28
CA PRO A 133 -1.30 -0.06 1.02
C PRO A 133 -1.65 1.30 1.62
N TYR A 134 -2.39 2.09 0.86
CA TYR A 134 -2.95 3.38 1.30
C TYR A 134 -1.93 4.47 1.64
N THR A 135 -0.64 4.26 1.39
CA THR A 135 0.38 5.30 1.57
C THR A 135 0.72 5.99 0.27
N GLN A 136 1.09 7.26 0.36
CA GLN A 136 1.50 8.06 -0.81
C GLN A 136 3.01 8.07 -1.01
N TYR A 137 3.77 7.84 0.06
CA TYR A 137 5.24 7.85 0.08
C TYR A 137 5.79 6.43 0.15
N SER A 138 6.92 6.20 -0.52
CA SER A 138 7.64 4.93 -0.45
C SER A 138 8.27 4.71 0.93
N LEU A 139 8.65 3.48 1.23
CA LEU A 139 9.39 3.14 2.44
C LEU A 139 10.77 3.80 2.47
N LEU A 140 11.43 3.95 1.32
CA LEU A 140 12.76 4.57 1.21
C LEU A 140 12.73 6.02 1.69
N THR A 141 11.77 6.82 1.21
CA THR A 141 11.51 8.20 1.66
C THR A 141 11.35 8.29 3.17
N ARG A 142 10.62 7.34 3.75
CA ARG A 142 10.39 7.30 5.20
C ARG A 142 11.68 7.03 5.96
N CYS A 143 12.45 6.03 5.50
CA CYS A 143 13.74 5.70 6.10
C CYS A 143 14.71 6.88 6.03
N GLN A 144 14.79 7.55 4.87
CA GLN A 144 15.64 8.72 4.67
C GLN A 144 15.22 9.84 5.63
N ALA A 145 13.93 10.16 5.73
CA ALA A 145 13.46 11.20 6.63
C ALA A 145 13.77 10.92 8.11
N LEU A 146 13.63 9.66 8.54
CA LEU A 146 13.99 9.26 9.90
C LEU A 146 15.51 9.31 10.13
N ARG A 147 16.32 8.94 9.13
CA ARG A 147 17.79 9.10 9.18
C ARG A 147 18.16 10.57 9.37
N ARG A 148 17.63 11.48 8.55
CA ARG A 148 17.88 12.92 8.67
C ARG A 148 17.47 13.45 10.04
N ARG A 149 16.32 13.01 10.55
CA ARG A 149 15.84 13.42 11.87
C ARG A 149 16.78 12.98 13.01
N PHE A 150 17.17 11.71 13.03
CA PHE A 150 17.81 11.11 14.20
C PHE A 150 19.34 11.05 14.12
N VAL A 151 19.92 11.11 12.92
CA VAL A 151 21.38 11.11 12.69
C VAL A 151 21.88 12.51 12.41
N GLU A 152 21.24 13.23 11.49
CA GLU A 152 21.65 14.59 11.09
C GLU A 152 21.06 15.66 12.03
N HIS A 153 20.20 15.26 12.98
CA HIS A 153 19.54 16.13 13.95
C HIS A 153 18.71 17.26 13.34
N CYS A 154 18.23 17.09 12.09
CA CYS A 154 17.37 18.07 11.43
C CYS A 154 16.06 18.30 12.18
N SER A 155 15.50 19.50 12.06
CA SER A 155 14.11 19.77 12.43
C SER A 155 13.14 18.89 11.63
N TRP A 156 11.88 18.79 12.04
CA TRP A 156 10.90 18.03 11.24
C TRP A 156 10.66 18.69 9.88
N GLU A 157 10.75 20.02 9.84
CA GLU A 157 10.59 20.83 8.65
C GLU A 157 11.71 20.57 7.63
N GLU A 158 12.94 20.30 8.12
CA GLU A 158 14.12 20.02 7.28
C GLU A 158 14.36 18.53 7.01
N ALA A 159 13.75 17.63 7.79
CA ALA A 159 13.97 16.19 7.70
C ALA A 159 13.35 15.54 6.46
N THR A 160 12.61 16.27 5.62
CA THR A 160 12.08 15.76 4.35
C THR A 160 13.21 15.25 3.46
N SER A 161 13.08 14.08 2.85
CA SER A 161 14.07 13.61 1.86
C SER A 161 13.91 14.31 0.50
N THR A 162 14.94 14.24 -0.35
CA THR A 162 14.82 14.65 -1.75
C THR A 162 13.70 13.84 -2.42
N LEU A 163 12.77 14.54 -3.05
CA LEU A 163 11.67 13.94 -3.82
C LEU A 163 11.77 14.37 -5.28
N LYS A 164 11.30 13.51 -6.17
CA LYS A 164 11.20 13.82 -7.60
C LYS A 164 10.33 15.05 -7.87
N ASP A 165 9.13 15.10 -7.29
CA ASP A 165 8.26 16.28 -7.35
C ASP A 165 8.46 17.15 -6.10
N PRO A 166 9.08 18.35 -6.23
CA PRO A 166 9.31 19.25 -5.10
C PRO A 166 8.02 19.79 -4.48
N ASN A 167 6.88 19.69 -5.16
CA ASN A 167 5.58 20.13 -4.64
C ASN A 167 4.86 19.05 -3.83
N ARG A 168 5.44 17.85 -3.69
CA ARG A 168 4.86 16.70 -2.99
C ARG A 168 5.58 16.36 -1.70
N VAL A 169 6.26 17.35 -1.12
CA VAL A 169 6.97 17.24 0.16
C VAL A 169 5.99 16.89 1.29
N PRO A 170 6.31 15.88 2.14
CA PRO A 170 5.52 15.61 3.33
C PRO A 170 5.59 16.78 4.31
N ASP A 171 4.45 17.16 4.87
CA ASP A 171 4.44 18.13 5.96
C ASP A 171 5.06 17.53 7.24
N SER A 172 5.43 18.40 8.18
CA SER A 172 6.07 18.00 9.44
C SER A 172 5.15 17.13 10.31
N SER A 173 3.83 17.20 10.13
CA SER A 173 2.87 16.32 10.84
C SER A 173 2.92 14.87 10.31
N THR A 174 3.13 14.72 9.00
CA THR A 174 3.28 13.45 8.30
C THR A 174 4.59 12.78 8.73
N LEU A 175 5.67 13.54 8.80
CA LEU A 175 6.97 13.05 9.27
C LEU A 175 6.91 12.60 10.75
N ARG A 176 6.29 13.41 11.62
CA ARG A 176 6.04 13.03 13.02
C ARG A 176 5.26 11.72 13.11
N ARG A 177 4.24 11.53 12.28
CA ARG A 177 3.44 10.29 12.25
C ARG A 177 4.26 9.06 11.89
N TRP A 178 5.27 9.19 11.02
CA TRP A 178 6.18 8.08 10.69
C TRP A 178 7.05 7.66 11.87
N SER A 179 7.36 8.59 12.77
CA SER A 179 8.11 8.32 14.01
C SER A 179 7.26 7.93 15.22
N SER A 180 5.94 7.90 15.07
CA SER A 180 5.03 7.65 16.18
C SER A 180 5.20 6.23 16.74
N GLY A 181 5.36 6.12 18.07
CA GLY A 181 5.56 4.85 18.76
C GLY A 181 6.94 4.21 18.56
N LEU A 182 7.92 4.93 18.00
CA LEU A 182 9.29 4.45 17.95
C LEU A 182 9.96 4.54 19.32
N ASP A 183 10.77 3.53 19.62
CA ASP A 183 11.68 3.56 20.77
C ASP A 183 12.84 4.51 20.43
N ARG A 184 12.98 5.59 21.20
CA ARG A 184 14.02 6.60 20.97
C ARG A 184 15.42 6.09 21.25
N SER A 185 15.57 5.04 22.06
CA SER A 185 16.87 4.42 22.33
C SER A 185 17.32 3.52 21.18
N GLN A 186 16.37 3.00 20.39
CA GLN A 186 16.61 2.10 19.26
C GLN A 186 15.67 2.44 18.09
N PRO A 187 15.80 3.64 17.47
CA PRO A 187 14.86 4.12 16.47
C PRO A 187 14.88 3.25 15.19
N ALA A 188 16.04 2.73 14.80
CA ALA A 188 16.19 1.85 13.65
C ALA A 188 15.39 0.55 13.83
N LEU A 189 15.68 -0.16 14.93
CA LEU A 189 15.10 -1.46 15.21
C LEU A 189 13.60 -1.37 15.47
N SER A 190 13.15 -0.35 16.20
CA SER A 190 11.72 -0.13 16.43
C SER A 190 10.97 0.17 15.14
N PHE A 191 11.55 0.95 14.22
CA PHE A 191 10.94 1.23 12.92
C PHE A 191 10.87 0.00 12.03
N LEU A 192 11.93 -0.80 11.98
CA LEU A 192 11.96 -2.09 11.27
C LEU A 192 10.89 -3.04 11.81
N ARG A 193 10.79 -3.20 13.13
CA ARG A 193 9.76 -4.03 13.79
C ARG A 193 8.35 -3.57 13.42
N GLN A 194 8.07 -2.27 13.50
CA GLN A 194 6.76 -1.73 13.10
C GLN A 194 6.46 -1.94 11.61
N THR A 195 7.47 -1.76 10.75
CA THR A 195 7.37 -1.98 9.31
C THR A 195 7.02 -3.45 9.00
N LEU A 196 7.76 -4.38 9.59
CA LEU A 196 7.51 -5.81 9.43
C LEU A 196 6.12 -6.19 9.96
N ALA A 197 5.73 -5.69 11.13
CA ALA A 197 4.40 -5.93 11.70
C ALA A 197 3.26 -5.44 10.80
N ARG A 198 3.44 -4.29 10.12
CA ARG A 198 2.47 -3.79 9.12
C ARG A 198 2.41 -4.69 7.89
N MET A 199 3.52 -5.32 7.52
CA MET A 199 3.61 -6.22 6.37
C MET A 199 3.10 -7.64 6.63
N THR A 200 3.16 -8.12 7.87
CA THR A 200 2.80 -9.50 8.24
C THR A 200 1.41 -9.93 7.72
N PRO A 201 0.33 -9.13 7.86
CA PRO A 201 -1.00 -9.53 7.39
C PRO A 201 -1.11 -9.67 5.86
N TRP A 202 -0.18 -9.06 5.12
CA TRP A 202 -0.09 -9.09 3.66
C TRP A 202 0.82 -10.24 3.19
N ARG A 203 1.89 -10.52 3.93
CA ARG A 203 2.80 -11.65 3.67
C ARG A 203 2.16 -13.01 3.94
N ALA A 204 1.39 -13.15 5.02
CA ALA A 204 0.70 -14.42 5.34
C ALA A 204 -0.36 -14.83 4.31
N ARG A 205 -0.64 -13.98 3.31
CA ARG A 205 -1.57 -14.20 2.20
C ARG A 205 -0.87 -14.18 0.83
N GLY A 206 0.46 -14.21 0.78
CA GLY A 206 1.21 -14.58 -0.43
C GLY A 206 1.79 -15.97 -0.22
N ASP A 207 1.76 -16.82 -1.23
CA ASP A 207 2.23 -18.22 -1.14
C ASP A 207 3.71 -18.31 -0.71
N PRO A 208 4.11 -19.25 0.17
CA PRO A 208 5.49 -19.54 0.61
C PRO A 208 6.57 -19.83 -0.45
N ALA A 209 6.26 -19.81 -1.75
CA ALA A 209 7.12 -20.34 -2.81
C ALA A 209 8.20 -19.39 -3.36
N ASP A 210 8.48 -18.24 -2.74
CA ASP A 210 9.60 -17.37 -3.14
C ASP A 210 10.89 -17.79 -2.40
N HIS A 211 11.43 -18.97 -2.77
CA HIS A 211 12.59 -19.59 -2.12
C HIS A 211 13.96 -19.12 -2.64
N GLN A 212 14.04 -18.24 -3.63
CA GLN A 212 15.34 -17.87 -4.24
C GLN A 212 15.96 -16.57 -3.70
N ALA A 213 15.19 -15.72 -3.03
CA ALA A 213 15.74 -14.60 -2.29
C ALA A 213 15.34 -14.78 -0.83
N GLY A 214 16.32 -14.92 0.07
CA GLY A 214 16.03 -15.06 1.50
C GLY A 214 15.01 -14.00 1.94
N PRO A 215 14.12 -14.29 2.92
CA PRO A 215 12.89 -13.53 3.22
C PRO A 215 13.07 -12.02 3.53
N LEU A 216 14.31 -11.55 3.56
CA LEU A 216 14.78 -10.23 3.95
C LEU A 216 15.69 -9.56 2.89
N SER A 217 15.94 -10.14 1.71
CA SER A 217 16.80 -9.50 0.69
C SER A 217 16.30 -8.13 0.25
N TRP A 218 14.98 -7.95 0.20
CA TRP A 218 14.32 -6.67 -0.05
C TRP A 218 14.56 -5.63 1.06
N LEU A 219 15.00 -6.03 2.26
CA LEU A 219 15.34 -5.09 3.32
C LEU A 219 16.70 -4.45 3.11
N SER A 220 17.58 -4.96 2.24
CA SER A 220 18.95 -4.43 2.09
C SER A 220 19.02 -2.91 1.94
N PRO A 221 18.23 -2.24 1.08
CA PRO A 221 18.24 -0.78 0.97
C PRO A 221 17.71 -0.09 2.23
N VAL A 222 16.69 -0.68 2.88
CA VAL A 222 16.14 -0.18 4.14
C VAL A 222 17.22 -0.24 5.23
N LEU A 223 17.93 -1.36 5.33
CA LEU A 223 19.02 -1.56 6.29
C LEU A 223 20.19 -0.63 6.00
N GLN A 224 20.56 -0.41 4.73
CA GLN A 224 21.61 0.56 4.36
C GLN A 224 21.25 1.99 4.79
N ILE A 225 20.01 2.43 4.57
CA ILE A 225 19.57 3.77 4.98
C ILE A 225 19.52 3.90 6.51
N LEU A 226 19.03 2.86 7.20
CA LEU A 226 18.86 2.88 8.65
C LEU A 226 20.12 2.47 9.43
N TRP A 227 21.16 1.94 8.77
CA TRP A 227 22.41 1.51 9.41
C TRP A 227 23.02 2.55 10.36
N PRO A 228 23.06 3.86 10.02
CA PRO A 228 23.62 4.87 10.91
C PRO A 228 22.81 5.08 12.20
N LEU A 229 21.58 4.55 12.29
CA LEU A 229 20.73 4.63 13.48
C LEU A 229 21.01 3.51 14.52
N ARG A 230 22.08 2.74 14.34
CA ARG A 230 22.48 1.56 15.15
C ARG A 230 21.34 0.55 15.26
N ILE A 231 21.33 -0.42 14.34
CA ILE A 231 20.43 -1.59 14.36
C ILE A 231 20.94 -2.62 15.36
#